data_AF-A0A931Q2N4-F1
#
_entry.id   AF-A0A931Q2N4-F1
#
_cell.length_a   1.000
_cell.length_b   1.000
_cell.length_c   1.000
_cell.angle_alpha   90.00
_cell.angle_beta   90.00
_cell.angle_gamma   90.00
#
_symmetry.space_group_name_H-M   'P 1'
#
loop_
_entity.id
_entity.type
_entity.pdbx_description
1 polymer ?
#
loop_
_entity_poly.entity_id
_entity_poly.type
_entity_poly.pdbx_seq_one_letter_code
_entity_poly.pdbx_strand_id
1 'polypeptide(L)'
;MQELLQEYIAQHHELPLPGIGEIVLSNQPAKADFSEKLFYPPQQEWILVNNEVGNVESLINFIARKKQISTEEAKQQLGSYCLNIKRQLVHRKEMNLPGVGILKTGEDGDLQLDIEVAENMMLKPVMAERVIRKDATHTMLVGDKEKTNTEMNAWLNKLDEGTNNRWWAWAAAIAVIALGLILYSYSNNHWTAKGSGNQQNVTPIR
;
A
#
# COMPACT_ATOMS: atom_id res chain seq x y z
N MET A 1 27.35 33.76 -3.55
CA MET A 1 26.08 33.56 -4.30
C MET A 1 25.29 32.45 -3.64
N GLN A 2 25.89 31.28 -3.45
CA GLN A 2 25.32 30.16 -2.70
C GLN A 2 24.71 30.57 -1.35
N GLU A 3 25.41 31.35 -0.52
CA GLU A 3 24.88 31.88 0.76
C GLU A 3 23.61 32.71 0.60
N LEU A 4 23.52 33.54 -0.45
CA LEU A 4 22.32 34.37 -0.71
C LEU A 4 21.13 33.51 -1.16
N LEU A 5 21.38 32.46 -1.94
CA LEU A 5 20.33 31.53 -2.34
C LEU A 5 19.84 30.71 -1.15
N GLN A 6 20.75 30.30 -0.27
CA GLN A 6 20.42 29.63 0.98
C GLN A 6 19.60 30.54 1.91
N GLU A 7 19.96 31.82 2.00
CA GLU A 7 19.17 32.79 2.77
C GLU A 7 17.78 33.00 2.14
N TYR A 8 17.69 33.09 0.81
CA TYR A 8 16.43 33.28 0.10
C TYR A 8 15.48 32.09 0.29
N ILE A 9 15.96 30.86 0.06
CA ILE A 9 15.12 29.65 0.17
C ILE A 9 14.64 29.44 1.61
N ALA A 10 15.44 29.79 2.61
CA ALA A 10 15.06 29.72 4.02
C ALA A 10 13.95 30.72 4.39
N GLN A 11 13.84 31.86 3.68
CA GLN A 11 12.82 32.88 3.93
C GLN A 11 11.54 32.64 3.11
N HIS A 12 11.69 32.27 1.84
CA HIS A 12 10.59 32.24 0.89
C HIS A 12 10.05 30.82 0.63
N HIS A 13 10.78 29.76 1.00
CA HIS A 13 10.42 28.36 0.71
C HIS A 13 10.23 28.03 -0.78
N GLU A 14 10.73 28.91 -1.64
CA GLU A 14 10.78 28.77 -3.09
C GLU A 14 12.14 29.27 -3.57
N LEU A 15 12.67 28.66 -4.61
CA LEU A 15 13.92 29.05 -5.25
C LEU A 15 13.82 28.86 -6.76
N PRO A 16 13.44 29.91 -7.51
CA PRO A 16 13.40 29.84 -8.96
C PRO A 16 14.82 29.92 -9.52
N LEU A 17 15.26 28.87 -10.23
CA LEU A 17 16.58 28.77 -10.86
C LEU A 17 16.43 28.80 -12.39
N PRO A 18 16.71 29.96 -13.04
CA PRO A 18 16.54 30.12 -14.48
C PRO A 18 17.20 29.02 -15.31
N GLY A 19 16.36 28.31 -16.07
CA GLY A 19 16.74 27.24 -16.98
C GLY A 19 16.98 25.88 -16.31
N ILE A 20 16.99 25.78 -14.98
CA ILE A 20 17.06 24.50 -14.25
C ILE A 20 15.64 24.08 -13.86
N GLY A 21 14.88 25.00 -13.28
CA GLY A 21 13.54 24.76 -12.75
C GLY A 21 13.31 25.60 -11.50
N GLU A 22 12.24 25.33 -10.78
CA GLU A 22 11.94 25.94 -9.49
C GLU A 22 11.97 24.89 -8.39
N ILE A 23 12.66 25.19 -7.29
CA ILE A 23 12.66 24.33 -6.11
C ILE A 23 11.65 24.90 -5.13
N VAL A 24 10.63 24.11 -4.77
CA VAL A 24 9.57 24.54 -3.84
C VAL A 24 9.45 23.57 -2.69
N LEU A 25 9.12 24.09 -1.50
CA LEU A 25 8.75 23.25 -0.38
C LEU A 25 7.31 22.76 -0.55
N SER A 26 7.15 21.48 -0.84
CA SER A 26 5.84 20.85 -0.97
C SER A 26 5.46 20.14 0.32
N ASN A 27 4.17 20.23 0.69
CA ASN A 27 3.63 19.50 1.82
C ASN A 27 2.89 18.25 1.33
N GLN A 28 3.51 17.09 1.50
CA GLN A 28 2.89 15.80 1.22
C GLN A 28 1.93 15.43 2.34
N PRO A 29 0.65 15.17 2.04
CA PRO A 29 -0.31 14.72 3.05
C PRO A 29 0.05 13.32 3.56
N ALA A 30 -0.49 12.97 4.71
CA ALA A 30 -0.34 11.62 5.27
C ALA A 30 -0.84 10.58 4.26
N LYS A 31 -0.05 9.52 4.05
CA LYS A 31 -0.35 8.47 3.08
C LYS A 31 -0.55 7.13 3.78
N ALA A 32 -1.66 6.46 3.44
CA ALA A 32 -1.88 5.08 3.83
C ALA A 32 -1.20 4.15 2.83
N ASP A 33 -0.35 3.26 3.32
CA ASP A 33 0.18 2.13 2.56
C ASP A 33 -0.49 0.85 3.05
N PHE A 34 -1.39 0.33 2.21
CA PHE A 34 -2.17 -0.87 2.52
C PHE A 34 -1.35 -2.15 2.39
N SER A 35 -0.28 -2.15 1.59
CA SER A 35 0.59 -3.31 1.39
C SER A 35 1.42 -3.53 2.65
N GLU A 36 2.06 -2.47 3.14
CA GLU A 36 2.88 -2.49 4.35
C GLU A 36 2.06 -2.31 5.65
N LYS A 37 0.76 -2.00 5.53
CA LYS A 37 -0.14 -1.65 6.64
C LYS A 37 0.45 -0.52 7.51
N LEU A 38 0.99 0.50 6.86
CA LEU A 38 1.59 1.65 7.52
C LEU A 38 0.85 2.92 7.14
N PHE A 39 0.74 3.85 8.09
CA PHE A 39 0.43 5.24 7.80
C PHE A 39 1.73 6.04 7.86
N TYR A 40 2.10 6.62 6.72
CA TYR A 40 3.15 7.61 6.64
C TYR A 40 2.59 8.96 7.09
N PRO A 41 3.27 9.67 8.01
CA PRO A 41 2.84 11.00 8.45
C PRO A 41 2.89 12.01 7.29
N PRO A 42 2.25 13.18 7.44
CA PRO A 42 2.49 14.26 6.50
C PRO A 42 3.95 14.70 6.57
N GLN A 43 4.55 14.97 5.42
CA GLN A 43 5.96 15.31 5.30
C GLN A 43 6.14 16.54 4.44
N GLN A 44 7.12 17.37 4.79
CA GLN A 44 7.53 18.50 3.94
C GLN A 44 8.80 18.09 3.20
N GLU A 45 8.77 18.20 1.88
CA GLU A 45 9.87 17.81 1.01
C GLU A 45 10.11 18.89 -0.04
N TRP A 46 11.38 19.09 -0.40
CA TRP A 46 11.77 19.97 -1.49
C TRP A 46 11.55 19.27 -2.83
N ILE A 47 10.73 19.84 -3.70
CA ILE A 47 10.47 19.27 -5.03
C ILE A 47 11.04 20.20 -6.09
N LEU A 48 11.67 19.63 -7.11
CA LEU A 48 12.07 20.35 -8.31
C LEU A 48 10.94 20.31 -9.34
N VAL A 49 10.48 21.49 -9.75
CA VAL A 49 9.45 21.69 -10.77
C VAL A 49 10.15 22.24 -12.02
N ASN A 50 10.24 21.42 -13.08
CA ASN A 50 11.02 21.75 -14.27
C ASN A 50 10.31 22.75 -15.22
N ASN A 51 9.02 23.03 -15.03
CA ASN A 51 8.19 23.66 -16.06
C ASN A 51 7.45 24.94 -15.64
N GLU A 52 7.69 25.43 -14.42
CA GLU A 52 7.10 26.68 -13.96
C GLU A 52 8.23 27.67 -13.69
N VAL A 53 8.29 28.73 -14.50
CA VAL A 53 9.19 29.85 -14.24
C VAL A 53 8.55 30.61 -13.10
N GLY A 54 8.86 30.22 -11.86
CA GLY A 54 8.49 30.95 -10.66
C GLY A 54 8.95 32.40 -10.70
N ASN A 55 8.71 33.15 -9.61
CA ASN A 55 8.99 34.58 -9.58
C ASN A 55 10.49 34.90 -9.51
N VAL A 56 11.18 34.78 -10.65
CA VAL A 56 12.62 35.08 -10.80
C VAL A 56 12.92 36.54 -10.45
N GLU A 57 11.98 37.46 -10.73
CA GLU A 57 12.16 38.88 -10.43
C GLU A 57 12.32 39.15 -8.92
N SER A 58 11.56 38.44 -8.08
CA SER A 58 11.68 38.52 -6.62
C SER A 58 13.10 38.15 -6.17
N LEU A 59 13.65 37.05 -6.69
CA LEU A 59 15.02 36.61 -6.40
C LEU A 59 16.07 37.62 -6.91
N ILE A 60 15.92 38.15 -8.13
CA ILE A 60 16.83 39.16 -8.68
C ILE A 60 16.83 40.41 -7.80
N ASN A 61 15.65 40.89 -7.40
CA ASN A 61 15.50 42.05 -6.52
C ASN A 61 16.12 41.81 -5.14
N PHE A 62 15.95 40.61 -4.58
CA PHE A 62 16.58 40.23 -3.32
C PHE A 62 18.11 40.29 -3.42
N ILE A 63 18.69 39.71 -4.48
CA ILE A 63 20.14 39.71 -4.72
C ILE A 63 20.65 41.14 -4.91
N ALA A 64 19.95 41.95 -5.72
CA ALA A 64 20.31 43.35 -5.97
C ALA A 64 20.36 44.16 -4.66
N ARG A 65 19.35 44.01 -3.80
CA ARG A 65 19.29 44.68 -2.48
C ARG A 65 20.41 44.22 -1.53
N LYS A 66 20.63 42.91 -1.43
CA LYS A 66 21.63 42.34 -0.52
C LYS A 66 23.06 42.68 -0.92
N LYS A 67 23.35 42.75 -2.22
CA LYS A 67 24.67 43.08 -2.75
C LYS A 67 24.87 44.57 -3.07
N GLN A 68 23.82 45.39 -2.99
CA GLN A 68 23.83 46.80 -3.41
C GLN A 68 24.30 47.00 -4.85
N ILE A 69 23.84 46.13 -5.76
CA ILE A 69 24.16 46.17 -7.19
C ILE A 69 22.90 46.47 -8.01
N SER A 70 23.08 46.80 -9.28
CA SER A 70 21.94 46.99 -10.19
C SER A 70 21.19 45.67 -10.44
N THR A 71 19.91 45.76 -10.78
CA THR A 71 19.08 44.58 -11.12
C THR A 71 19.64 43.82 -12.32
N GLU A 72 20.20 44.53 -13.30
CA GLU A 72 20.83 43.93 -14.48
C GLU A 72 22.10 43.13 -14.11
N GLU A 73 22.96 43.68 -13.25
CA GLU A 73 24.13 42.95 -12.75
C GLU A 73 23.72 41.74 -11.91
N ALA A 74 22.69 41.86 -11.07
CA ALA A 74 22.16 40.74 -10.28
C ALA A 74 21.65 39.61 -11.19
N LYS A 75 20.92 39.96 -12.26
CA LYS A 75 20.44 39.02 -13.28
C LYS A 75 21.60 38.32 -14.00
N GLN A 76 22.63 39.05 -14.40
CA GLN A 76 23.82 38.47 -15.05
C GLN A 76 24.57 37.52 -14.11
N GLN A 77 24.74 37.89 -12.84
CA GLN A 77 25.40 37.03 -11.85
C GLN A 77 24.60 35.76 -11.59
N LEU A 78 23.27 35.86 -11.45
CA LEU A 78 22.38 34.72 -11.27
C LEU A 78 22.41 33.79 -12.47
N GLY A 79 22.29 34.33 -13.68
CA GLY A 79 22.38 33.55 -14.93
C GLY A 79 23.73 32.83 -15.06
N SER A 80 24.83 33.53 -14.77
CA SER A 80 26.19 32.94 -14.80
C SER A 80 26.34 31.80 -13.79
N TYR A 81 25.73 31.94 -12.62
CA TYR A 81 25.73 30.90 -11.58
C TYR A 81 24.91 29.68 -12.00
N CYS A 82 23.69 29.88 -12.51
CA CYS A 82 22.84 28.79 -13.00
C CYS A 82 23.49 28.03 -14.17
N LEU A 83 24.19 28.75 -15.06
CA LEU A 83 24.95 28.14 -16.15
C LEU A 83 26.12 27.30 -15.63
N ASN A 84 26.77 27.71 -14.54
CA ASN A 84 27.82 26.92 -13.90
C ASN A 84 27.24 25.63 -13.30
N ILE A 85 26.10 25.73 -12.61
CA ILE A 85 25.37 24.56 -12.08
C ILE A 85 25.08 23.56 -13.20
N LYS A 86 24.46 24.02 -14.30
CA LYS A 86 24.18 23.15 -15.46
C LYS A 86 25.42 22.45 -15.99
N ARG A 87 26.54 23.17 -16.15
CA ARG A 87 27.80 22.58 -16.61
C ARG A 87 28.31 21.51 -15.64
N GLN A 88 28.20 21.75 -14.34
CA GLN A 88 28.58 20.76 -13.33
C GLN A 88 27.69 19.52 -13.36
N LEU A 89 26.38 19.69 -13.53
CA LEU A 89 25.44 18.57 -13.67
C LEU A 89 25.71 17.73 -14.93
N VAL A 90 26.16 18.33 -16.02
CA VAL A 90 26.57 17.59 -17.23
C VAL A 90 27.85 16.76 -16.98
N HIS A 91 28.83 17.30 -16.25
CA HIS A 91 30.12 16.64 -16.06
C HIS A 91 30.17 15.65 -14.90
N ARG A 92 29.59 16.01 -13.76
CA ARG A 92 29.63 15.21 -12.51
C ARG A 92 28.35 14.42 -12.27
N LYS A 93 27.28 14.65 -13.04
CA LYS A 93 25.92 14.10 -12.86
C LYS A 93 25.24 14.43 -11.53
N GLU A 94 25.96 15.00 -10.57
CA GLU A 94 25.44 15.39 -9.26
C GLU A 94 26.03 16.72 -8.79
N MET A 95 25.21 17.49 -8.05
CA MET A 95 25.61 18.70 -7.35
C MET A 95 24.88 18.81 -6.01
N ASN A 96 25.62 19.08 -4.94
CA ASN A 96 25.04 19.39 -3.63
C ASN A 96 24.59 20.86 -3.56
N LEU A 97 23.32 21.08 -3.22
CA LEU A 97 22.73 22.36 -2.83
C LEU A 97 22.51 22.37 -1.31
N PRO A 98 23.32 23.13 -0.55
CA PRO A 98 23.19 23.18 0.90
C PRO A 98 21.81 23.67 1.32
N GLY A 99 21.20 22.97 2.27
CA GLY A 99 19.88 23.28 2.79
C GLY A 99 18.72 22.74 1.95
N VAL A 100 18.98 22.12 0.81
CA VAL A 100 17.96 21.53 -0.08
C VAL A 100 18.21 20.05 -0.30
N GLY A 101 19.39 19.67 -0.77
CA GLY A 101 19.70 18.29 -1.16
C GLY A 101 20.65 18.21 -2.35
N ILE A 102 20.69 17.05 -3.00
CA ILE A 102 21.58 16.77 -4.13
C ILE A 102 20.77 16.77 -5.42
N LEU A 103 21.06 17.71 -6.32
CA LEU A 103 20.55 17.67 -7.69
C LEU A 103 21.32 16.61 -8.47
N LYS A 104 20.58 15.70 -9.12
CA LYS A 104 21.13 14.63 -9.97
C LYS A 104 20.46 14.65 -11.34
N THR A 105 21.21 14.28 -12.36
CA THR A 105 20.64 14.03 -13.70
C THR A 105 20.29 12.55 -13.80
N GLY A 106 19.00 12.24 -13.99
CA GLY A 106 18.50 10.89 -14.20
C GLY A 106 18.94 10.27 -15.52
N GLU A 107 18.65 8.98 -15.72
CA GLU A 107 19.05 8.23 -16.92
C GLU A 107 18.42 8.78 -18.20
N ASP A 108 17.19 9.30 -18.11
CA ASP A 108 16.45 9.92 -19.22
C ASP A 108 16.83 11.39 -19.47
N GLY A 109 17.81 11.93 -18.73
CA GLY A 109 18.21 13.33 -18.81
C GLY A 109 17.32 14.30 -18.01
N ASP A 110 16.33 13.79 -17.28
CA ASP A 110 15.51 14.60 -16.37
C ASP A 110 16.27 14.96 -15.10
N LEU A 111 16.01 16.15 -14.56
CA LEU A 111 16.64 16.60 -13.32
C LEU A 111 15.83 16.10 -12.12
N GLN A 112 16.49 15.38 -11.23
CA GLN A 112 15.92 14.86 -10.00
C GLN A 112 16.60 15.51 -8.80
N LEU A 113 15.82 15.79 -7.76
CA LEU A 113 16.32 16.30 -6.50
C LEU A 113 16.25 15.17 -5.46
N ASP A 114 17.41 14.74 -5.00
CA ASP A 114 17.56 13.73 -3.96
C ASP A 114 17.75 14.45 -2.62
N ILE A 115 16.71 14.42 -1.80
CA ILE A 115 16.74 15.07 -0.48
C ILE A 115 17.40 14.10 0.49
N GLU A 116 18.44 14.56 1.16
CA GLU A 116 18.98 13.83 2.30
C GLU A 116 17.93 13.90 3.42
N VAL A 117 17.10 12.86 3.52
CA VAL A 117 16.04 12.77 4.52
C VAL A 117 16.71 12.95 5.87
N ALA A 118 16.44 14.08 6.52
CA ALA A 118 16.94 14.33 7.85
C ALA A 118 16.45 13.18 8.75
N GLU A 119 17.39 12.39 9.28
CA GLU A 119 17.12 11.27 10.20
C GLU A 119 16.30 11.69 11.43
N ASN A 120 16.11 12.99 11.62
CA ASN A 120 15.36 13.65 12.67
C ASN A 120 13.88 13.93 12.30
N MET A 121 13.27 13.10 11.46
CA MET A 121 11.84 13.19 11.19
C MET A 121 11.06 12.97 12.50
N MET A 122 10.46 14.04 13.03
CA MET A 122 9.78 14.02 14.33
C MET A 122 8.58 13.06 14.36
N LEU A 123 8.05 12.72 13.19
CA LEU A 123 6.92 11.83 13.02
C LEU A 123 7.40 10.54 12.35
N LYS A 124 7.12 9.41 13.01
CA LYS A 124 7.45 8.07 12.50
C LYS A 124 6.20 7.42 11.90
N PRO A 125 6.36 6.56 10.88
CA PRO A 125 5.25 5.76 10.37
C PRO A 125 4.61 4.91 11.49
N VAL A 126 3.28 4.80 11.46
CA VAL A 126 2.52 4.05 12.48
C VAL A 126 1.80 2.89 11.82
N MET A 127 1.77 1.73 12.50
CA MET A 127 1.08 0.53 12.02
C MET A 127 -0.45 0.73 12.02
N ALA A 128 -1.08 0.34 10.92
CA ALA A 128 -2.52 0.37 10.72
C ALA A 128 -3.15 -0.97 11.11
N GLU A 129 -4.02 -0.97 12.12
CA GLU A 129 -4.87 -2.11 12.42
C GLU A 129 -6.24 -1.98 11.76
N ARG A 130 -6.66 -3.04 11.05
CA ARG A 130 -7.99 -3.08 10.43
C ARG A 130 -9.05 -3.45 11.45
N VAL A 131 -9.85 -2.48 11.87
CA VAL A 131 -11.03 -2.72 12.72
C VAL A 131 -12.19 -3.22 11.87
N ILE A 132 -12.53 -4.51 11.98
CA ILE A 132 -13.74 -5.08 11.35
C ILE A 132 -14.88 -5.03 12.37
N ARG A 133 -15.85 -4.14 12.15
CA ARG A 133 -17.05 -4.06 12.99
C ARG A 133 -18.10 -5.03 12.43
N LYS A 134 -18.23 -6.20 13.08
CA LYS A 134 -19.28 -7.19 12.73
C LYS A 134 -20.69 -6.67 13.06
N ASP A 135 -20.79 -5.74 14.01
CA ASP A 135 -22.06 -5.23 14.53
C ASP A 135 -22.49 -3.90 13.90
N ALA A 136 -21.90 -3.49 12.77
CA ALA A 136 -22.32 -2.30 12.07
C ALA A 136 -23.69 -2.56 11.39
N THR A 137 -24.75 -2.02 11.99
CA THR A 137 -26.12 -2.08 11.48
C THR A 137 -26.25 -1.18 10.24
N HIS A 138 -25.83 -1.69 9.09
CA HIS A 138 -26.12 -1.05 7.82
C HIS A 138 -27.55 -1.40 7.40
N THR A 139 -28.36 -0.38 7.14
CA THR A 139 -29.62 -0.53 6.41
C THR A 139 -29.29 -0.87 4.98
N MET A 140 -29.79 -2.01 4.49
CA MET A 140 -29.60 -2.44 3.11
C MET A 140 -30.96 -2.60 2.45
N LEU A 141 -31.07 -2.14 1.21
CA LEU A 141 -32.28 -2.33 0.41
C LEU A 141 -32.27 -3.76 -0.14
N VAL A 142 -33.27 -4.56 0.21
CA VAL A 142 -33.45 -5.92 -0.31
C VAL A 142 -34.77 -6.00 -1.05
N GLY A 143 -34.70 -6.03 -2.38
CA GLY A 143 -35.88 -5.80 -3.23
C GLY A 143 -36.37 -4.36 -3.07
N ASP A 144 -37.62 -4.19 -2.63
CA ASP A 144 -38.22 -2.86 -2.41
C ASP A 144 -38.29 -2.46 -0.92
N LYS A 145 -37.70 -3.25 -0.01
CA LYS A 145 -37.78 -3.03 1.44
C LYS A 145 -36.41 -2.78 2.05
N GLU A 146 -36.29 -1.70 2.81
CA GLU A 146 -35.14 -1.48 3.70
C GLU A 146 -35.16 -2.50 4.83
N LYS A 147 -34.12 -3.32 4.93
CA LYS A 147 -33.93 -4.29 6.00
C LYS A 147 -32.58 -4.09 6.65
N THR A 148 -32.51 -4.32 7.95
CA THR A 148 -31.25 -4.26 8.70
C THR A 148 -30.55 -5.62 8.65
N ASN A 149 -29.21 -5.62 8.70
CA ASN A 149 -28.39 -6.85 8.70
C ASN A 149 -28.80 -7.85 9.79
N THR A 150 -29.21 -7.35 10.95
CA THR A 150 -29.64 -8.16 12.09
C THR A 150 -30.95 -8.90 11.82
N GLU A 151 -31.93 -8.25 11.19
CA GLU A 151 -33.20 -8.86 10.79
C GLU A 151 -33.01 -9.91 9.68
N MET A 152 -32.11 -9.67 8.74
CA MET A 152 -31.82 -10.64 7.66
C MET A 152 -31.12 -11.89 8.19
N ASN A 153 -30.10 -11.73 9.06
CA ASN A 153 -29.44 -12.88 9.68
C ASN A 153 -30.39 -13.70 10.55
N ALA A 154 -31.29 -13.04 11.29
CA ALA A 154 -32.32 -13.74 12.07
C ALA A 154 -33.31 -14.50 11.17
N TRP A 155 -33.71 -13.92 10.03
CA TRP A 155 -34.60 -14.59 9.07
C TRP A 155 -33.92 -15.76 8.35
N LEU A 156 -32.65 -15.61 7.96
CA LEU A 156 -31.86 -16.67 7.31
C LEU A 156 -31.65 -17.86 8.24
N ASN A 157 -31.23 -17.61 9.49
CA ASN A 157 -31.05 -18.66 10.48
C ASN A 157 -32.36 -19.40 10.79
N LYS A 158 -33.50 -18.72 10.71
CA LYS A 158 -34.82 -19.35 10.89
C LYS A 158 -35.23 -20.25 9.71
N LEU A 159 -34.72 -20.01 8.51
CA LEU A 159 -34.89 -20.90 7.36
C LEU A 159 -33.99 -22.14 7.49
N ASP A 160 -32.81 -21.99 8.09
CA ASP A 160 -31.83 -23.06 8.34
C ASP A 160 -32.13 -23.91 9.59
N GLU A 161 -33.22 -23.63 10.33
CA GLU A 161 -33.78 -24.57 11.30
C GLU A 161 -34.40 -25.76 10.55
N GLY A 162 -33.50 -26.59 10.00
CA GLY A 162 -33.80 -27.80 9.28
C GLY A 162 -34.76 -28.66 10.09
N THR A 163 -35.84 -29.08 9.43
CA THR A 163 -36.87 -29.96 9.98
C THR A 163 -36.21 -31.07 10.78
N ASN A 164 -36.49 -31.13 12.09
CA ASN A 164 -35.90 -32.08 13.04
C ASN A 164 -35.93 -33.50 12.44
N ASN A 165 -34.81 -33.91 11.85
CA ASN A 165 -34.76 -35.05 10.97
C ASN A 165 -34.63 -36.33 11.82
N ARG A 166 -35.77 -36.82 12.31
CA ARG A 166 -35.87 -38.07 13.10
C ARG A 166 -35.52 -39.33 12.29
N TRP A 167 -35.02 -39.19 11.06
CA TRP A 167 -34.52 -40.30 10.25
C TRP A 167 -33.36 -41.06 10.92
N TRP A 168 -32.55 -40.39 11.74
CA TRP A 168 -31.52 -41.07 12.52
C TRP A 168 -32.09 -42.13 13.48
N ALA A 169 -33.33 -41.95 13.97
CA ALA A 169 -33.99 -42.93 14.84
C ALA A 169 -34.37 -44.19 14.05
N TRP A 170 -34.81 -44.05 12.80
CA TRP A 170 -35.04 -45.18 11.90
C TRP A 170 -33.74 -45.89 11.53
N ALA A 171 -32.67 -45.14 11.26
CA ALA A 171 -31.34 -45.71 11.02
C ALA A 171 -30.83 -46.51 12.22
N ALA A 172 -31.01 -46.00 13.45
CA ALA A 172 -30.66 -46.69 14.69
C ALA A 172 -31.48 -47.99 14.88
N ALA A 173 -32.79 -47.95 14.61
CA ALA A 173 -33.65 -49.13 14.73
C ALA A 173 -33.22 -50.26 13.77
N ILE A 174 -32.91 -49.92 12.51
CA ILE A 174 -32.45 -50.89 11.51
C ILE A 174 -31.09 -51.50 11.92
N ALA A 175 -30.18 -50.69 12.45
CA ALA A 175 -28.87 -51.17 12.91
C ALA A 175 -29.00 -52.22 14.04
N VAL A 176 -29.92 -52.02 14.98
CA VAL A 176 -30.18 -52.97 16.07
C VAL A 176 -30.75 -54.29 15.53
N ILE A 177 -31.69 -54.23 14.58
CA ILE A 177 -32.27 -55.44 13.96
C ILE A 177 -31.20 -56.22 13.20
N ALA A 178 -30.35 -55.54 12.42
CA ALA A 178 -29.26 -56.17 11.68
C ALA A 178 -28.26 -56.88 12.62
N LEU A 179 -27.87 -56.23 13.72
CA LEU A 179 -27.02 -56.84 14.75
C LEU A 179 -27.67 -58.09 15.38
N GLY A 180 -28.96 -58.03 15.68
CA GLY A 180 -29.70 -59.19 16.20
C GLY A 180 -29.69 -60.38 15.23
N LEU A 181 -29.90 -60.14 13.94
CA LEU A 181 -29.85 -61.18 12.91
C LEU A 181 -28.45 -61.77 12.74
N ILE A 182 -27.41 -60.93 12.81
CA ILE A 182 -26.01 -61.39 12.75
C ILE A 182 -25.70 -62.30 13.96
N LEU A 183 -26.08 -61.88 15.17
CA LEU A 183 -25.87 -62.67 16.39
C LEU A 183 -26.65 -63.99 16.36
N TYR A 184 -27.89 -63.97 15.89
CA TYR A 184 -28.71 -65.17 15.73
C TYR A 184 -28.10 -66.16 14.73
N SER A 185 -27.62 -65.65 13.58
CA SER A 185 -26.93 -66.45 12.57
C SER A 185 -25.65 -67.08 13.13
N TYR A 186 -24.88 -66.32 13.92
CA TYR A 186 -23.67 -66.81 14.57
C TYR A 186 -23.94 -67.93 15.59
N SER A 187 -25.02 -67.82 16.37
CA SER A 187 -25.39 -68.82 17.38
C SER A 187 -25.85 -70.15 16.76
N ASN A 188 -26.53 -70.11 15.62
CA ASN A 188 -27.19 -71.29 15.06
C ASN A 188 -26.36 -72.00 13.97
N ASN A 189 -25.42 -71.31 13.33
CA ASN A 189 -24.61 -71.88 12.25
C ASN A 189 -23.13 -71.95 12.65
N HIS A 190 -22.57 -73.16 12.69
CA HIS A 190 -21.12 -73.37 12.73
C HIS A 190 -20.47 -72.79 11.46
N TRP A 191 -19.71 -71.71 11.66
CA TRP A 191 -19.06 -70.91 10.62
C TRP A 191 -18.17 -71.78 9.73
N THR A 192 -18.60 -72.05 8.49
CA THR A 192 -17.73 -72.69 7.48
C THR A 192 -17.11 -71.59 6.60
N ALA A 193 -15.85 -71.26 6.87
CA ALA A 193 -15.05 -70.29 6.12
C ALA A 193 -14.63 -70.81 4.72
N LYS A 194 -15.57 -71.35 3.94
CA LYS A 194 -15.34 -71.87 2.58
C LYS A 194 -15.90 -70.98 1.46
N GLY A 195 -16.42 -69.79 1.79
CA GLY A 195 -17.01 -68.86 0.82
C GLY A 195 -16.18 -67.60 0.53
N SER A 196 -14.99 -67.43 1.13
CA SER A 196 -14.14 -66.26 0.92
C SER A 196 -12.79 -66.67 0.32
N GLY A 197 -12.64 -66.47 -0.99
CA GLY A 197 -11.39 -66.73 -1.72
C GLY A 197 -11.62 -67.37 -3.08
N ASN A 198 -10.89 -66.91 -4.11
CA ASN A 198 -10.96 -67.44 -5.48
C ASN A 198 -10.47 -68.90 -5.50
N GLN A 199 -11.36 -69.86 -5.79
CA GLN A 199 -11.08 -71.31 -5.77
C GLN A 199 -10.65 -71.87 -7.13
N GLN A 200 -10.05 -71.06 -7.99
CA GLN A 200 -9.53 -71.53 -9.27
C GLN A 200 -8.10 -72.06 -9.12
N ASN A 201 -7.92 -73.37 -9.25
CA ASN A 201 -6.60 -73.98 -9.42
C ASN A 201 -6.15 -73.79 -10.87
N VAL A 202 -5.12 -72.96 -11.07
CA VAL A 202 -4.45 -72.81 -12.38
C VAL A 202 -3.41 -73.92 -12.51
N THR A 203 -3.64 -74.89 -13.40
CA THR A 203 -2.66 -75.95 -13.71
C THR A 203 -1.65 -75.45 -14.75
N PRO A 204 -0.33 -75.52 -14.49
CA PRO A 204 0.67 -75.11 -15.48
C PRO A 204 0.81 -76.16 -16.59
N ILE A 205 0.91 -75.68 -17.83
CA ILE A 205 1.15 -76.49 -19.03
C ILE A 205 2.66 -76.75 -19.11
N ARG A 206 3.07 -78.01 -19.34
CA ARG A 206 4.45 -78.42 -19.60
C ARG A 206 4.64 -78.73 -21.07
#